data_AF-A0A821ZCG4-F1
#
_entry.id   AF-A0A821ZCG4-F1
#
_cell.length_a   1.000
_cell.length_b   1.000
_cell.length_c   1.000
_cell.angle_alpha   90.00
_cell.angle_beta   90.00
_cell.angle_gamma   90.00
#
_symmetry.space_group_name_H-M   'P 1'
#
loop_
_entity.id
_entity.type
_entity.pdbx_description
1 polymer ?
#
loop_
_entity_poly.entity_id
_entity_poly.type
_entity_poly.pdbx_seq_one_letter_code
_entity_poly.pdbx_strand_id
1 'polypeptide(L)'
;RSNSSATSTNESTTVFDDRLERTLNSRGRYARLGSTGKFYCGGTLDGSQCNCCNGKCGPTNGCNCSSCMLLDVQKRILPRGWLVNSDGASARCSRQNRTTYYCGRRVMPDDGTSDGYCGPTNGPQCTACQRLNQQRHRRYSRIWTSM
;
A
#
# COMPACT_ATOMS: atom_id res chain seq x y z
N ARG A 1 -7.39 -16.29 -59.65
CA ARG A 1 -5.93 -16.19 -59.46
C ARG A 1 -5.69 -15.45 -58.17
N SER A 2 -5.16 -16.17 -57.21
CA SER A 2 -4.86 -15.77 -55.83
C SER A 2 -3.83 -14.65 -55.78
N ASN A 3 -3.91 -13.76 -54.80
CA ASN A 3 -2.72 -13.48 -53.99
C ASN A 3 -3.11 -13.02 -52.58
N SER A 4 -2.87 -13.92 -51.64
CA SER A 4 -3.03 -13.74 -50.21
C SER A 4 -1.72 -13.18 -49.66
N SER A 5 -1.73 -12.00 -49.05
CA SER A 5 -0.63 -11.56 -48.19
C SER A 5 -1.07 -11.73 -46.74
N ALA A 6 -0.83 -12.92 -46.21
CA ALA A 6 -0.87 -13.19 -44.78
C ALA A 6 0.41 -12.61 -44.18
N THR A 7 0.30 -11.48 -43.48
CA THR A 7 1.40 -10.96 -42.66
C THR A 7 1.42 -11.72 -41.35
N SER A 8 2.45 -12.52 -41.17
CA SER A 8 2.73 -13.36 -40.02
C SER A 8 2.83 -12.54 -38.73
N THR A 9 1.97 -12.86 -37.76
CA THR A 9 2.09 -12.48 -36.36
C THR A 9 3.36 -13.09 -35.77
N ASN A 10 4.30 -12.26 -35.33
CA ASN A 10 5.37 -12.69 -34.44
C ASN A 10 5.77 -11.55 -33.51
N GLU A 11 4.78 -11.06 -32.75
CA GLU A 11 5.06 -10.21 -31.60
C GLU A 11 5.13 -11.15 -30.39
N SER A 12 6.36 -11.36 -29.92
CA SER A 12 6.68 -12.19 -28.78
C SER A 12 5.96 -11.64 -27.55
N THR A 13 4.81 -12.21 -27.23
CA THR A 13 4.13 -12.04 -25.95
C THR A 13 5.02 -12.65 -24.88
N THR A 14 5.95 -11.86 -24.35
CA THR A 14 6.47 -12.10 -23.02
C THR A 14 5.29 -11.96 -22.07
N VAL A 15 4.61 -13.07 -21.81
CA VAL A 15 3.65 -13.21 -20.72
C VAL A 15 4.47 -12.99 -19.45
N PHE A 16 4.56 -11.73 -19.05
CA PHE A 16 4.99 -11.40 -17.70
C PHE A 16 4.02 -12.15 -16.79
N ASP A 17 4.56 -13.11 -16.04
CA ASP A 17 3.95 -13.81 -14.92
C ASP A 17 3.18 -12.77 -14.07
N ASP A 18 1.87 -12.61 -14.34
CA ASP A 18 0.99 -11.63 -13.68
C ASP A 18 0.70 -12.18 -12.29
N ARG A 19 1.70 -12.04 -11.42
CA ARG A 19 1.82 -12.88 -10.22
C ARG A 19 0.67 -12.76 -9.24
N LEU A 20 -0.20 -11.74 -9.32
CA LEU A 20 -1.40 -11.68 -8.46
C LEU A 20 -2.60 -11.03 -9.17
N GLU A 21 -3.64 -11.86 -9.34
CA GLU A 21 -5.00 -11.59 -9.81
C GLU A 21 -5.51 -10.17 -9.51
N ARG A 22 -5.89 -9.46 -10.58
CA ARG A 22 -6.63 -8.20 -10.50
C ARG A 22 -7.88 -8.40 -9.63
N THR A 23 -7.95 -7.72 -8.49
CA THR A 23 -9.06 -7.86 -7.53
C THR A 23 -9.88 -6.57 -7.46
N LEU A 24 -11.20 -6.68 -7.32
CA LEU A 24 -12.06 -5.52 -7.05
C LEU A 24 -11.91 -5.05 -5.60
N ASN A 25 -11.71 -3.75 -5.40
CA ASN A 25 -11.80 -3.14 -4.08
C ASN A 25 -13.25 -2.75 -3.74
N SER A 26 -13.50 -2.28 -2.52
CA SER A 26 -14.84 -1.89 -2.05
C SER A 26 -15.49 -0.72 -2.81
N ARG A 27 -14.76 -0.05 -3.71
CA ARG A 27 -15.27 0.99 -4.61
C ARG A 27 -15.56 0.48 -6.02
N GLY A 28 -15.52 -0.84 -6.24
CA GLY A 28 -15.70 -1.46 -7.55
C GLY A 28 -14.57 -1.16 -8.54
N ARG A 29 -13.40 -0.70 -8.05
CA ARG A 29 -12.24 -0.47 -8.92
C ARG A 29 -11.32 -1.68 -8.88
N TYR A 30 -10.83 -2.07 -10.05
CA TYR A 30 -9.78 -3.06 -10.17
C TYR A 30 -8.48 -2.53 -9.53
N ALA A 31 -7.92 -3.32 -8.61
CA ALA A 31 -6.67 -3.06 -7.95
C ALA A 31 -5.64 -4.14 -8.30
N ARG A 32 -4.37 -3.73 -8.35
CA ARG A 32 -3.21 -4.60 -8.58
C ARG A 32 -2.18 -4.38 -7.49
N LEU A 33 -1.35 -5.39 -7.23
CA LEU A 33 -0.24 -5.25 -6.29
C LEU A 33 0.90 -4.47 -6.95
N GLY A 34 1.40 -3.46 -6.24
CA GLY A 34 2.65 -2.78 -6.60
C GLY A 34 3.87 -3.58 -6.10
N SER A 35 5.07 -3.08 -6.40
CA SER A 35 6.33 -3.71 -5.97
C SER A 35 6.48 -3.87 -4.45
N THR A 36 5.78 -3.06 -3.66
CA THR A 36 5.74 -3.17 -2.20
C THR A 36 4.76 -4.23 -1.70
N GLY A 37 3.99 -4.89 -2.58
CA GLY A 37 2.92 -5.79 -2.18
C GLY A 37 1.71 -5.07 -1.58
N LYS A 38 1.52 -3.79 -1.91
CA LYS A 38 0.27 -3.04 -1.62
C LYS A 38 -0.64 -2.99 -2.83
N PHE A 39 -1.94 -3.03 -2.60
CA PHE A 39 -2.92 -2.85 -3.66
C PHE A 39 -3.04 -1.38 -4.11
N TYR A 40 -3.18 -1.15 -5.40
CA TYR A 40 -3.36 0.17 -6.00
C TYR A 40 -4.35 0.09 -7.15
N CYS A 41 -5.26 1.06 -7.24
CA CYS A 41 -6.29 1.11 -8.30
C CYS A 41 -6.13 2.26 -9.29
N GLY A 42 -5.10 3.11 -9.15
CA GLY A 42 -4.83 4.25 -10.04
C GLY A 42 -5.85 5.40 -9.98
N GLY A 43 -7.04 5.19 -9.42
CA GLY A 43 -8.07 6.22 -9.33
C GLY A 43 -7.72 7.34 -8.33
N THR A 44 -8.51 8.42 -8.35
CA THR A 44 -8.36 9.55 -7.41
C THR A 44 -8.50 9.08 -5.96
N LEU A 45 -7.64 9.62 -5.09
CA LEU A 45 -7.68 9.37 -3.65
C LEU A 45 -8.96 9.93 -3.04
N ASP A 46 -9.39 9.28 -1.97
CA ASP A 46 -10.40 9.77 -1.06
C ASP A 46 -9.78 10.57 0.09
N GLY A 47 -10.60 11.30 0.85
CA GLY A 47 -10.13 12.13 1.96
C GLY A 47 -9.46 13.45 1.52
N SER A 48 -8.90 14.18 2.49
CA SER A 48 -8.26 15.47 2.22
C SER A 48 -6.94 15.31 1.47
N GLN A 49 -6.63 16.30 0.61
CA GLN A 49 -5.39 16.33 -0.14
C GLN A 49 -4.18 16.31 0.80
N CYS A 50 -3.18 15.52 0.45
CA CYS A 50 -1.92 15.45 1.16
C CYS A 50 -0.78 15.94 0.26
N ASN A 51 0.16 16.67 0.83
CA ASN A 51 1.29 17.25 0.10
C ASN A 51 2.39 16.22 -0.24
N CYS A 52 2.15 14.92 -0.02
CA CYS A 52 3.12 13.86 -0.22
C CYS A 52 2.86 12.99 -1.47
N CYS A 53 1.83 13.29 -2.27
CA CYS A 53 1.52 12.52 -3.48
C CYS A 53 0.71 13.34 -4.50
N ASN A 54 0.59 12.83 -5.72
CA ASN A 54 -0.15 13.42 -6.85
C ASN A 54 -1.68 13.31 -6.78
N GLY A 55 -2.24 12.88 -5.65
CA GLY A 55 -3.69 12.70 -5.49
C GLY A 55 -4.28 11.44 -6.13
N LYS A 56 -3.45 10.53 -6.66
CA LYS A 56 -3.88 9.24 -7.25
C LYS A 56 -3.48 8.04 -6.38
N CYS A 57 -4.20 6.93 -6.55
CA CYS A 57 -3.98 5.68 -5.82
C CYS A 57 -2.79 4.89 -6.39
N GLY A 58 -1.57 5.24 -5.94
CA GLY A 58 -0.24 4.66 -6.22
C GLY A 58 0.03 4.14 -7.63
N PRO A 59 1.07 3.30 -7.80
CA PRO A 59 2.29 3.32 -6.99
C PRO A 59 3.23 4.47 -7.42
N THR A 60 3.13 4.98 -8.64
CA THR A 60 3.97 6.07 -9.16
C THR A 60 3.51 7.42 -8.60
N ASN A 61 4.17 7.87 -7.52
CA ASN A 61 3.90 9.14 -6.82
C ASN A 61 2.49 9.28 -6.20
N GLY A 62 1.80 8.16 -5.98
CA GLY A 62 0.46 8.13 -5.40
C GLY A 62 0.42 7.46 -4.02
N CYS A 63 -0.46 7.92 -3.13
CA CYS A 63 -0.77 7.18 -1.89
C CYS A 63 -1.68 5.99 -2.19
N ASN A 64 -1.91 5.11 -1.21
CA ASN A 64 -2.94 4.08 -1.29
C ASN A 64 -4.32 4.68 -0.87
N CYS A 65 -5.40 4.38 -1.59
CA CYS A 65 -6.75 4.85 -1.20
C CYS A 65 -7.35 3.98 -0.08
N SER A 66 -8.39 4.43 0.62
CA SER A 66 -8.98 3.64 1.72
C SER A 66 -9.50 2.27 1.28
N SER A 67 -10.11 2.15 0.10
CA SER A 67 -10.61 0.89 -0.43
C SER A 67 -9.49 -0.10 -0.75
N CYS A 68 -8.35 0.38 -1.26
CA CYS A 68 -7.19 -0.48 -1.48
C CYS A 68 -6.47 -0.82 -0.16
N MET A 69 -6.46 0.07 0.83
CA MET A 69 -5.98 -0.26 2.18
C MET A 69 -6.85 -1.32 2.84
N LEU A 70 -8.17 -1.22 2.70
CA LEU A 70 -9.10 -2.24 3.21
C LEU A 70 -8.81 -3.59 2.54
N LEU A 71 -8.56 -3.59 1.24
CA LEU A 71 -8.16 -4.81 0.52
C LEU A 71 -6.84 -5.38 1.05
N ASP A 72 -5.84 -4.53 1.31
CA ASP A 72 -4.58 -4.95 1.95
C ASP A 72 -4.84 -5.62 3.30
N VAL A 73 -5.68 -5.00 4.14
CA VAL A 73 -6.06 -5.52 5.47
C VAL A 73 -6.76 -6.88 5.35
N GLN A 74 -7.73 -7.00 4.45
CA GLN A 74 -8.52 -8.22 4.26
C GLN A 74 -7.68 -9.37 3.70
N LYS A 75 -6.91 -9.12 2.63
CA LYS A 75 -6.08 -10.15 1.98
C LYS A 75 -4.94 -10.63 2.86
N ARG A 76 -4.47 -9.81 3.81
CA ARG A 76 -3.45 -10.17 4.80
C ARG A 76 -4.05 -10.63 6.13
N ILE A 77 -5.37 -10.65 6.27
CA ILE A 77 -6.10 -11.07 7.48
C ILE A 77 -5.58 -10.32 8.72
N LEU A 78 -5.40 -9.00 8.59
CA LEU A 78 -4.82 -8.20 9.67
C LEU A 78 -5.86 -7.95 10.77
N PRO A 79 -5.47 -8.03 12.05
CA PRO A 79 -6.40 -7.75 13.14
C PRO A 79 -6.66 -6.24 13.29
N ARG A 80 -7.71 -5.89 14.05
CA ARG A 80 -8.07 -4.48 14.29
C ARG A 80 -6.87 -3.66 14.78
N GLY A 81 -6.75 -2.45 14.27
CA GLY A 81 -5.67 -1.53 14.62
C GLY A 81 -4.36 -1.77 13.86
N TRP A 82 -4.34 -2.72 12.91
CA TRP A 82 -3.24 -2.87 11.97
C TRP A 82 -3.58 -2.22 10.64
N LEU A 83 -2.56 -1.71 9.95
CA LEU A 83 -2.63 -1.18 8.58
C LEU A 83 -1.34 -1.55 7.85
N VAL A 84 -1.21 -1.22 6.56
CA VAL A 84 0.00 -1.48 5.78
C VAL A 84 0.68 -0.17 5.38
N ASN A 85 1.93 0.04 5.79
CA ASN A 85 2.68 1.29 5.53
C ASN A 85 3.18 1.40 4.08
N SER A 86 3.82 2.51 3.69
CA SER A 86 4.22 2.72 2.28
C SER A 86 5.20 1.70 1.71
N ASP A 87 5.95 0.98 2.56
CA ASP A 87 6.89 -0.06 2.13
C ASP A 87 6.21 -1.43 1.99
N GLY A 88 4.91 -1.51 2.28
CA GLY A 88 4.16 -2.75 2.25
C GLY A 88 4.26 -3.58 3.52
N ALA A 89 4.82 -3.04 4.60
CA ALA A 89 4.89 -3.73 5.87
C ALA A 89 3.60 -3.53 6.69
N SER A 90 3.11 -4.63 7.28
CA SER A 90 2.07 -4.57 8.30
C SER A 90 2.59 -3.75 9.50
N ALA A 91 1.80 -2.78 9.94
CA ALA A 91 2.15 -1.86 11.00
C ALA A 91 1.02 -1.80 12.01
N ARG A 92 1.37 -1.92 13.28
CA ARG A 92 0.43 -1.92 14.40
C ARG A 92 0.30 -0.52 14.98
N CYS A 93 -0.93 -0.09 15.21
CA CYS A 93 -1.21 1.13 15.98
C CYS A 93 -0.79 0.94 17.45
N SER A 94 -0.10 1.92 18.02
CA SER A 94 0.30 1.90 19.43
C SER A 94 -0.92 1.89 20.34
N ARG A 95 -0.86 1.06 21.38
CA ARG A 95 -1.91 0.98 22.41
C ARG A 95 -1.92 2.24 23.29
N GLN A 96 -0.75 2.84 23.51
CA GLN A 96 -0.59 4.06 24.31
C GLN A 96 -1.00 5.29 23.50
N ASN A 97 -0.52 5.36 22.25
CA ASN A 97 -0.81 6.47 21.35
C ASN A 97 -1.53 5.95 20.10
N ARG A 98 -2.87 5.99 20.12
CA ARG A 98 -3.80 5.47 19.09
C ARG A 98 -3.72 6.19 17.72
N THR A 99 -2.65 6.93 17.48
CA THR A 99 -2.36 7.64 16.23
C THR A 99 -1.02 7.24 15.60
N THR A 100 -0.16 6.53 16.33
CA THR A 100 1.20 6.19 15.90
C THR A 100 1.31 4.71 15.52
N TYR A 101 1.88 4.41 14.36
CA TYR A 101 2.03 3.05 13.84
C TYR A 101 3.48 2.56 13.85
N TYR A 102 3.71 1.29 14.15
CA TYR A 102 5.05 0.70 14.15
C TYR A 102 5.05 -0.62 13.39
N CYS A 103 6.06 -0.84 12.53
CA CYS A 103 6.15 -2.07 11.74
C CYS A 103 7.10 -3.13 12.34
N GLY A 104 7.87 -2.77 13.37
CA GLY A 104 8.78 -3.70 14.05
C GLY A 104 9.93 -4.22 13.20
N ARG A 105 10.13 -3.70 11.97
CA ARG A 105 11.25 -4.09 11.10
C ARG A 105 12.52 -3.34 11.50
N ARG A 106 13.69 -3.96 11.29
CA ARG A 106 15.00 -3.32 11.37
C ARG A 106 15.24 -2.49 10.10
N VAL A 107 15.03 -1.19 10.18
CA VAL A 107 15.02 -0.27 9.02
C VAL A 107 15.90 0.96 9.22
N MET A 108 16.53 1.08 10.39
CA MET A 108 17.44 2.17 10.74
C MET A 108 18.72 1.59 11.37
N PRO A 109 19.39 0.61 10.72
CA PRO A 109 20.50 -0.12 11.34
C PRO A 109 21.71 0.77 11.70
N ASP A 110 21.85 1.90 11.03
CA ASP A 110 22.95 2.86 11.19
C ASP A 110 22.58 4.03 12.11
N ASP A 111 21.40 4.01 12.72
CA ASP A 111 21.01 5.00 13.72
C ASP A 111 21.72 4.71 15.04
N GLY A 112 22.82 5.43 15.31
CA GLY A 112 23.59 5.29 16.54
C GLY A 112 22.86 5.68 17.83
N THR A 113 21.60 6.12 17.74
CA THR A 113 20.78 6.53 18.89
C THR A 113 19.68 5.52 19.26
N SER A 114 19.55 4.41 18.51
CA SER A 114 18.49 3.43 18.71
C SER A 114 18.95 1.99 18.48
N ASP A 115 18.05 1.02 18.70
CA ASP A 115 18.28 -0.39 18.37
C ASP A 115 18.14 -0.71 16.86
N GLY A 116 17.80 0.31 16.06
CA GLY A 116 17.61 0.23 14.61
C GLY A 116 16.27 -0.35 14.16
N TYR A 117 15.35 -0.64 15.08
CA TYR A 117 14.00 -1.14 14.78
C TYR A 117 12.95 -0.02 14.76
N CYS A 118 11.91 -0.20 13.96
CA CYS A 118 10.75 0.68 13.97
C CYS A 118 9.77 0.25 15.08
N GLY A 119 9.88 0.79 16.29
CA GLY A 119 9.02 0.36 17.38
C GLY A 119 9.39 1.00 18.72
N PRO A 120 8.40 1.25 19.59
CA PRO A 120 8.56 2.16 20.73
C PRO A 120 9.52 1.66 21.84
N THR A 121 10.06 0.45 21.70
CA THR A 121 11.03 -0.12 22.65
C THR A 121 12.43 0.15 22.11
N ASN A 122 12.99 1.32 22.44
CA ASN A 122 14.34 1.74 22.03
C ASN A 122 14.55 1.95 20.51
N GLY A 123 13.46 2.13 19.74
CA GLY A 123 13.49 2.41 18.31
C GLY A 123 12.59 3.59 17.92
N PRO A 124 13.00 4.50 17.03
CA PRO A 124 12.12 5.55 16.55
C PRO A 124 11.07 5.00 15.56
N GLN A 125 10.15 5.86 15.12
CA GLN A 125 9.22 5.51 14.04
C GLN A 125 9.92 5.69 12.69
N CYS A 126 9.94 4.65 11.84
CA CYS A 126 10.48 4.78 10.48
C CYS A 126 9.62 5.67 9.57
N THR A 127 10.23 6.24 8.52
CA THR A 127 9.58 7.15 7.56
C THR A 127 8.29 6.58 6.96
N ALA A 128 8.27 5.29 6.62
CA ALA A 128 7.08 4.64 6.06
C ALA A 128 5.90 4.62 7.04
N CYS A 129 6.18 4.37 8.32
CA CYS A 129 5.18 4.42 9.38
C CYS A 129 4.76 5.85 9.74
N GLN A 130 5.67 6.82 9.69
CA GLN A 130 5.33 8.24 9.84
C GLN A 130 4.33 8.69 8.76
N ARG A 131 4.56 8.29 7.50
CA ARG A 131 3.61 8.52 6.40
C ARG A 131 2.26 7.87 6.67
N LEU A 132 2.25 6.66 7.24
CA LEU A 132 1.02 5.97 7.59
C LEU A 132 0.19 6.73 8.65
N ASN A 133 0.81 7.37 9.65
CA ASN A 133 0.08 8.20 10.63
C ASN A 133 -0.73 9.30 9.91
N GLN A 134 -0.09 10.00 8.97
CA GLN A 134 -0.73 11.08 8.20
C GLN A 134 -1.88 10.54 7.33
N GLN A 135 -1.65 9.43 6.63
CA GLN A 135 -2.67 8.81 5.78
C GLN A 135 -3.85 8.30 6.61
N ARG A 136 -3.61 7.73 7.81
CA ARG A 136 -4.67 7.27 8.70
C ARG A 136 -5.60 8.40 9.11
N HIS A 137 -5.05 9.54 9.51
CA HIS A 137 -5.86 10.68 9.92
C HIS A 137 -6.74 11.20 8.78
N ARG A 138 -6.20 11.24 7.55
CA ARG A 138 -6.90 11.79 6.38
C ARG A 138 -7.86 10.83 5.67
N ARG A 139 -7.56 9.53 5.69
CA ARG A 139 -8.23 8.52 4.83
C ARG A 139 -8.69 7.26 5.54
N TYR A 140 -7.85 6.68 6.39
CA TYR A 140 -8.08 5.32 6.88
C TYR A 140 -8.85 5.24 8.21
N SER A 141 -9.30 6.38 8.74
CA SER A 141 -10.03 6.44 10.02
C SER A 141 -11.25 5.51 10.04
N ARG A 142 -11.87 5.25 8.89
CA ARG A 142 -13.08 4.43 8.77
C ARG A 142 -12.87 2.94 8.51
N ILE A 143 -11.63 2.49 8.28
CA ILE A 143 -11.36 1.06 7.97
C ILE A 143 -11.80 0.16 9.12
N TRP A 144 -11.77 0.67 10.35
CA TRP A 144 -12.10 -0.07 11.57
C TRP A 144 -13.36 0.43 12.29
N THR A 145 -14.15 1.34 11.70
CA THR A 145 -15.37 1.88 12.33
C THR A 145 -16.65 1.10 11.98
N SER A 146 -16.59 0.17 11.02
CA SER A 146 -17.79 -0.50 10.48
C SER A 146 -17.63 -2.02 10.28
N MET A 147 -16.60 -2.61 10.89
CA MET A 147 -16.49 -4.06 11.09
C MET A 147 -16.88 -4.42 12.52
#